data_AF-A0A0A1TVU7-F1
#
_entry.id   AF-A0A0A1TVU7-F1
#
_cell.length_a   1.000
_cell.length_b   1.000
_cell.length_c   1.000
_cell.angle_alpha   90.00
_cell.angle_beta   90.00
_cell.angle_gamma   90.00
#
_symmetry.space_group_name_H-M   'P 1'
#
loop_
_entity.id
_entity.type
_entity.pdbx_description
1 polymer ?
#
loop_
_entity_poly.entity_id
_entity_poly.type
_entity_poly.pdbx_seq_one_letter_code
_entity_poly.pdbx_strand_id
1 'polypeptide(L)'
;MNTRHLQLQLEYITIFGEDLFVRLNNTYDLPMIWNNGHIWKSTVMCDTDRLTYQYVVKYRGQMKRIEECNWRVVSLPSDAEFGEKWAYPMS
;
A
#
# COMPACT_ATOMS: atom_id res chain seq x y z
N MET A 1 13.97 20.30 -0.37
CA MET A 1 13.60 18.93 0.02
C MET A 1 13.13 18.23 -1.23
N ASN A 2 13.73 17.10 -1.61
CA ASN A 2 13.29 16.33 -2.77
C ASN A 2 12.16 15.40 -2.31
N THR A 3 10.94 15.69 -2.72
CA THR A 3 9.79 14.79 -2.52
C THR A 3 9.98 13.56 -3.40
N ARG A 4 9.96 12.37 -2.80
CA ARG A 4 10.03 11.10 -3.52
C ARG A 4 8.64 10.52 -3.67
N HIS A 5 8.42 9.81 -4.78
CA HIS A 5 7.15 9.16 -5.09
C HIS A 5 7.35 7.66 -5.18
N LEU A 6 6.61 6.92 -4.36
CA LEU A 6 6.55 5.46 -4.41
C LEU A 6 5.20 5.03 -4.96
N GLN A 7 5.19 4.28 -6.06
CA GLN A 7 3.98 3.68 -6.58
C GLN A 7 3.84 2.25 -6.06
N LEU A 8 2.82 2.02 -5.23
CA LEU A 8 2.50 0.71 -4.71
C LEU A 8 1.41 0.07 -5.58
N GLN A 9 1.64 -1.18 -6.00
CA GLN A 9 0.67 -1.98 -6.73
C GLN A 9 0.48 -3.34 -6.07
N LEU A 10 -0.76 -3.69 -5.77
CA LEU A 10 -1.12 -4.96 -5.16
C LEU A 10 -2.23 -5.65 -5.96
N GLU A 11 -1.97 -6.87 -6.42
CA GLU A 11 -2.99 -7.78 -6.94
C GLU A 11 -3.66 -8.52 -5.77
N TYR A 12 -4.91 -8.16 -5.45
CA TYR A 12 -5.63 -8.61 -4.26
C TYR A 12 -7.16 -8.57 -4.44
N ILE A 13 -7.83 -9.68 -4.08
CA ILE A 13 -9.29 -9.81 -4.13
C ILE A 13 -9.89 -9.40 -2.78
N THR A 14 -10.73 -8.37 -2.80
CA THR A 14 -11.53 -7.97 -1.63
C THR A 14 -12.95 -8.53 -1.72
N ILE A 15 -13.63 -8.63 -0.58
CA ILE A 15 -15.07 -8.93 -0.53
C ILE A 15 -15.83 -7.63 -0.87
N PHE A 16 -17.05 -7.76 -1.40
CA PHE A 16 -17.89 -6.60 -1.73
C PHE A 16 -18.02 -5.61 -0.55
N GLY A 17 -17.73 -4.34 -0.83
CA GLY A 17 -17.78 -3.25 0.15
C GLY A 17 -16.52 -3.09 1.01
N GLU A 18 -15.50 -3.90 0.78
CA GLU A 18 -14.18 -3.74 1.40
C GLU A 18 -13.24 -2.92 0.52
N ASP A 19 -12.51 -2.04 1.18
CA ASP A 19 -11.54 -1.13 0.58
C ASP A 19 -10.14 -1.42 1.11
N LEU A 20 -9.15 -1.33 0.23
CA LEU A 20 -7.75 -1.56 0.58
C LEU A 20 -7.03 -0.23 0.84
N PHE A 21 -6.17 -0.24 1.86
CA PHE A 21 -5.36 0.90 2.25
C PHE A 21 -3.90 0.48 2.49
N VAL A 22 -3.02 1.46 2.39
CA VAL A 22 -1.63 1.37 2.84
C VAL A 22 -1.50 2.14 4.14
N ARG A 23 -1.12 1.45 5.22
CA ARG A 23 -0.76 2.06 6.49
C ARG A 23 0.73 2.34 6.51
N LEU A 24 1.11 3.55 6.85
CA LEU A 24 2.51 3.94 7.05
C LEU A 24 2.79 4.00 8.55
N ASN A 25 3.98 3.60 8.98
CA ASN A 25 4.36 3.49 10.40
C ASN A 25 4.21 4.81 11.19
N ASN A 26 4.16 5.93 10.49
CA ASN A 26 4.16 7.29 11.03
C ASN A 26 2.95 8.14 10.57
N THR A 27 1.94 7.56 9.91
CA THR A 27 0.88 8.36 9.26
C THR A 27 -0.46 7.62 9.18
N TYR A 28 -1.49 8.35 8.73
CA TYR A 28 -2.81 7.83 8.42
C TYR A 28 -2.79 6.76 7.32
N ASP A 29 -3.84 5.94 7.30
CA ASP A 29 -4.06 4.96 6.23
C ASP A 29 -4.40 5.68 4.92
N LEU A 30 -3.59 5.46 3.90
CA LEU A 30 -3.79 6.00 2.55
C LEU A 30 -4.64 5.03 1.73
N PRO A 31 -5.73 5.48 1.08
CA PRO A 31 -6.54 4.60 0.25
C PRO A 31 -5.75 4.10 -0.96
N MET A 32 -6.02 2.85 -1.33
CA MET A 32 -5.64 2.32 -2.63
C MET A 32 -6.85 2.36 -3.55
N ILE A 33 -6.60 2.67 -4.82
CA ILE A 33 -7.62 2.73 -5.86
C ILE A 33 -7.68 1.39 -6.57
N TRP A 34 -8.85 0.75 -6.57
CA TRP A 34 -9.10 -0.46 -7.35
C TRP A 34 -9.01 -0.16 -8.85
N ASN A 35 -8.31 -1.01 -9.58
CA ASN A 35 -8.25 -1.06 -11.03
C ASN A 35 -8.59 -2.49 -11.50
N ASN A 36 -8.69 -2.65 -12.82
CA ASN A 36 -9.01 -3.93 -13.44
C ASN A 36 -8.05 -5.06 -13.01
N GLY A 37 -8.57 -6.29 -12.97
CA GLY A 37 -7.80 -7.49 -12.64
C GLY A 37 -7.41 -7.60 -11.17
N HIS A 38 -8.23 -7.04 -10.27
CA HIS A 38 -7.96 -7.03 -8.82
C HIS A 38 -6.68 -6.27 -8.45
N ILE A 39 -6.27 -5.32 -9.28
CA ILE A 39 -5.05 -4.54 -9.07
C ILE A 39 -5.41 -3.25 -8.32
N TRP A 40 -4.91 -3.11 -7.11
CA TRP A 40 -4.99 -1.90 -6.31
C TRP A 40 -3.73 -1.07 -6.46
N LYS A 41 -3.87 0.26 -6.57
CA LYS A 41 -2.74 1.18 -6.71
C LYS A 41 -2.81 2.32 -5.72
N SER A 42 -1.67 2.75 -5.20
CA SER A 42 -1.56 3.99 -4.44
C SER A 42 -0.20 4.64 -4.68
N THR A 43 -0.14 5.96 -4.49
CA THR A 43 1.11 6.72 -4.56
C THR A 43 1.39 7.30 -3.19
N VAL A 44 2.55 6.96 -2.64
CA VAL A 44 3.01 7.48 -1.36
C VAL A 44 4.07 8.53 -1.62
N MET A 45 3.88 9.71 -1.03
CA MET A 45 4.92 10.74 -1.00
C MET A 45 5.74 10.58 0.27
N CYS A 46 7.06 10.51 0.12
CA CYS A 46 7.99 10.38 1.24
C CYS A 46 9.11 11.41 1.13
N ASP A 47 9.48 11.98 2.27
CA ASP A 47 10.65 12.84 2.44
C ASP A 47 11.89 12.04 2.91
N THR A 48 11.67 10.82 3.42
CA THR A 48 12.70 9.87 3.84
C THR A 48 13.21 8.98 2.70
N ASP A 49 14.36 8.37 2.92
CA ASP A 49 14.98 7.33 2.08
C ASP A 49 14.47 5.92 2.43
N ARG A 50 13.62 5.80 3.45
CA ARG A 50 13.08 4.53 3.92
C ARG A 50 11.59 4.67 4.21
N LEU A 51 10.79 3.78 3.61
CA LEU A 51 9.38 3.65 3.90
C LEU A 51 9.11 2.35 4.64
N THR A 52 8.28 2.42 5.67
CA THR A 52 7.79 1.27 6.41
C THR A 52 6.26 1.25 6.35
N TYR A 53 5.70 0.19 5.76
CA TYR A 53 4.27 0.16 5.45
C TYR A 53 3.64 -1.25 5.59
N GLN A 54 2.30 -1.29 5.65
CA GLN A 54 1.49 -2.52 5.64
C GLN A 54 0.20 -2.31 4.84
N TYR A 55 -0.34 -3.39 4.28
CA TYR A 55 -1.67 -3.38 3.68
C TYR A 55 -2.74 -3.66 4.74
N VAL A 56 -3.78 -2.83 4.75
CA VAL A 56 -4.92 -2.98 5.66
C VAL A 56 -6.22 -2.90 4.89
N VAL A 57 -7.18 -3.75 5.27
CA VAL A 57 -8.51 -3.75 4.67
C VAL A 57 -9.50 -3.16 5.65
N LYS A 58 -10.36 -2.29 5.13
CA LYS A 58 -11.44 -1.66 5.87
C LYS A 58 -12.78 -2.00 5.26
N TYR A 59 -13.79 -2.08 6.12
CA TYR A 59 -15.19 -2.18 5.72
C TYR A 59 -15.96 -1.05 6.39
N ARG A 60 -16.64 -0.22 5.59
CA ARG A 60 -17.37 0.97 6.09
C ARG A 60 -16.49 1.88 6.98
N GLY A 61 -15.24 2.07 6.56
CA GLY A 61 -14.25 2.90 7.26
C GLY A 61 -13.64 2.27 8.53
N GLN A 62 -14.12 1.12 8.99
CA GLN A 62 -13.57 0.41 10.14
C GLN A 62 -12.51 -0.62 9.72
N MET A 63 -11.40 -0.69 10.46
CA MET A 63 -10.36 -1.69 10.22
C MET A 63 -10.92 -3.10 10.42
N LYS A 64 -10.82 -3.93 9.38
CA LYS A 64 -11.26 -5.33 9.41
C LYS A 64 -10.10 -6.29 9.61
N ARG A 65 -9.02 -6.08 8.88
CA ARG A 65 -7.84 -6.95 8.91
C ARG A 65 -6.58 -6.20 8.46
N ILE A 66 -5.45 -6.74 8.89
CA ILE A 66 -4.11 -6.39 8.42
C ILE A 66 -3.64 -7.62 7.67
N GLU A 67 -3.33 -7.47 6.38
CA GLU A 67 -2.95 -8.61 5.54
C GLU A 67 -1.57 -9.17 5.90
N GLU A 68 -0.73 -8.35 6.51
CA GLU A 68 0.64 -8.70 6.86
C GLU A 68 0.88 -8.53 8.36
N CYS A 69 1.31 -9.60 9.03
CA CYS A 69 1.70 -9.51 10.44
C CYS A 69 2.95 -8.64 10.65
N ASN A 70 3.84 -8.58 9.65
CA ASN A 70 5.08 -7.82 9.71
C ASN A 70 5.02 -6.57 8.83
N TRP A 71 5.74 -5.53 9.22
CA TRP A 71 5.88 -4.34 8.40
C TRP A 71 6.85 -4.57 7.26
N ARG A 72 6.51 -4.10 6.06
CA ARG A 72 7.46 -4.03 4.96
C ARG A 72 8.38 -2.85 5.15
N VAL A 73 9.64 -3.00 4.73
CA VAL A 73 10.62 -1.92 4.72
C VAL A 73 11.23 -1.85 3.34
N VAL A 74 11.07 -0.71 2.68
CA VAL A 74 11.67 -0.45 1.36
C VAL A 74 12.60 0.77 1.46
N SER A 75 13.73 0.68 0.75
CA SER A 75 14.65 1.81 0.60
C SER A 75 14.34 2.52 -0.71
N LEU A 76 14.20 3.84 -0.66
CA LEU A 76 13.89 4.73 -1.78
C LEU A 76 15.16 5.46 -2.19
N PRO A 77 15.95 4.94 -3.15
CA PRO A 77 17.09 5.69 -3.67
C PRO A 77 16.61 7.01 -4.29
N SER A 78 17.47 8.04 -4.28
CA SER A 78 17.17 9.35 -4.87
C SER A 78 16.76 9.19 -6.34
N ASP A 79 15.65 9.84 -6.70
CA ASP A 79 15.16 10.05 -8.06
C ASP A 79 14.56 8.82 -8.79
N ALA A 80 14.19 7.77 -8.07
CA ALA A 80 13.54 6.58 -8.66
C ALA A 80 12.03 6.53 -8.42
N GLU A 81 11.24 6.43 -9.49
CA GLU A 81 9.89 5.86 -9.44
C GLU A 81 10.02 4.36 -9.18
N PHE A 82 9.60 3.91 -8.00
CA PHE A 82 9.61 2.50 -7.66
C PHE A 82 8.20 1.94 -7.77
N GLY A 83 8.04 0.89 -8.58
CA GLY A 83 6.81 0.13 -8.73
C GLY A 83 6.95 -1.22 -8.05
N GLU A 84 6.29 -1.41 -6.92
CA GLU A 84 6.20 -2.74 -6.30
C GLU A 84 4.95 -3.45 -6.82
N LYS A 85 5.10 -4.64 -7.44
CA LYS A 85 3.97 -5.53 -7.72
C LYS A 85 4.01 -6.67 -6.71
N TRP A 86 3.08 -6.65 -5.76
CA TRP A 86 2.84 -7.80 -4.89
C TRP A 86 1.56 -8.50 -5.31
N ALA A 87 1.56 -9.84 -5.26
CA ALA A 87 0.38 -10.66 -5.48
C ALA A 87 0.19 -11.48 -4.20
N TYR A 88 -0.96 -11.31 -3.55
CA TYR A 88 -1.30 -12.14 -2.41
C TYR A 88 -1.51 -13.58 -2.90
N PRO A 89 -0.92 -14.60 -2.25
CA PRO A 89 -1.15 -15.99 -2.66
C PRO A 89 -2.62 -16.32 -2.45
N MET A 90 -3.34 -16.53 -3.54
CA MET A 90 -4.69 -17.08 -3.49
C MET A 90 -4.56 -18.55 -3.10
N SER A 91 -4.95 -18.86 -1.86
CA SER A 91 -5.07 -20.23 -1.34
C SER A 91 -6.17 -21.02 -2.04
#